data_AF-A0A229UMC1-F1
#
_entry.id   AF-A0A229UMC1-F1
#
_cell.length_a   1.000
_cell.length_b   1.000
_cell.length_c   1.000
_cell.angle_alpha   90.00
_cell.angle_beta   90.00
_cell.angle_gamma   90.00
#
_symmetry.space_group_name_H-M   'P 1'
#
loop_
_entity.id
_entity.type
_entity.pdbx_description
1 polymer ?
#
loop_
_entity_poly.entity_id
_entity_poly.type
_entity_poly.pdbx_seq_one_letter_code
_entity_poly.pdbx_strand_id
1 'polypeptide(L)'
;MAILSFRVSNYALNINMTGQQRYTGRDNFTGIPAEYAPHVKAYAAKNYYVDDIDRAFANGWLTAEEHQDTLDLKTESDPQFRPSTLNE
;
A
#
# COMPACT_ATOMS: atom_id res chain seq x y z
N MET A 1 -20.38 -4.19 -2.87
CA MET A 1 -20.82 -3.45 -1.65
C MET A 1 -20.37 -2.00 -1.74
N ALA A 2 -20.85 -1.08 -0.89
CA ALA A 2 -20.29 0.28 -0.86
C ALA A 2 -18.89 0.27 -0.24
N ILE A 3 -17.90 0.80 -0.96
CA ILE A 3 -16.53 0.95 -0.46
C ILE A 3 -16.48 2.15 0.47
N LEU A 4 -16.18 1.89 1.74
CA LEU A 4 -16.11 2.93 2.76
C LEU A 4 -14.72 3.56 2.77
N SER A 5 -14.61 4.83 2.40
CA SER A 5 -13.33 5.54 2.29
C SER A 5 -12.50 5.51 3.60
N PHE A 6 -13.16 5.59 4.76
CA PHE A 6 -12.47 5.51 6.05
C PHE A 6 -11.84 4.13 6.31
N ARG A 7 -12.46 3.05 5.80
CA ARG A 7 -11.89 1.69 5.88
C ARG A 7 -10.70 1.55 4.96
N VAL A 8 -10.77 2.14 3.76
CA VAL A 8 -9.66 2.15 2.81
C VAL A 8 -8.42 2.78 3.43
N SER A 9 -8.54 3.97 4.04
CA SER A 9 -7.41 4.64 4.70
C SER A 9 -6.87 3.85 5.89
N ASN A 10 -7.74 3.22 6.69
CA ASN A 10 -7.32 2.41 7.84
C ASN A 10 -6.58 1.14 7.39
N TYR A 11 -7.08 0.45 6.36
CA TYR A 11 -6.36 -0.68 5.76
C TYR A 11 -5.02 -0.26 5.15
N ALA A 12 -4.96 0.88 4.47
CA ALA A 12 -3.71 1.38 3.89
C ALA A 12 -2.66 1.63 4.98
N LEU A 13 -3.05 2.26 6.08
CA LEU A 13 -2.19 2.49 7.25
C LEU A 13 -1.73 1.15 7.85
N ASN A 14 -2.66 0.23 8.12
CA ASN A 14 -2.35 -1.02 8.79
C ASN A 14 -1.46 -1.94 7.95
N ILE A 15 -1.53 -1.85 6.63
CA ILE A 15 -0.72 -2.66 5.72
C ILE A 15 0.64 -2.00 5.46
N ASN A 16 0.67 -0.72 5.07
CA ASN A 16 1.89 -0.07 4.57
C ASN A 16 2.69 0.65 5.67
N MET A 17 2.06 1.02 6.80
CA MET A 17 2.73 1.79 7.86
C MET A 17 2.98 0.99 9.13
N THR A 18 2.04 0.12 9.55
CA THR A 18 2.17 -0.61 10.83
C THR A 18 2.36 -2.11 10.68
N GLY A 19 2.11 -2.69 9.49
CA GLY A 19 2.23 -4.13 9.25
C GLY A 19 1.24 -5.00 10.02
N GLN A 20 0.19 -4.41 10.59
CA GLN A 20 -0.86 -5.10 11.36
C GLN A 20 -1.91 -5.80 10.48
N GLN A 21 -1.85 -5.62 9.16
CA GLN A 21 -2.70 -6.31 8.21
C GLN A 21 -1.94 -6.67 6.92
N ARG A 22 -2.59 -7.47 6.06
CA ARG A 22 -2.11 -7.88 4.74
C ARG A 22 -3.21 -7.68 3.70
N TYR A 23 -2.83 -7.50 2.44
CA TYR A 23 -3.79 -7.49 1.34
C TYR A 23 -4.45 -8.87 1.16
N THR A 24 -3.61 -9.91 1.15
CA THR A 24 -3.99 -11.32 1.03
C THR A 24 -3.80 -12.07 2.34
N GLY A 25 -4.49 -13.20 2.51
CA GLY A 25 -4.36 -14.03 3.70
C GLY A 25 -2.99 -14.72 3.76
N ARG A 26 -2.09 -14.21 4.60
CA ARG A 26 -0.74 -14.74 4.83
C ARG A 26 -0.21 -14.32 6.19
N ASP A 27 0.90 -14.92 6.64
CA ASP A 27 1.58 -14.57 7.91
C ASP A 27 0.66 -14.58 9.15
N ASN A 28 -0.33 -15.48 9.19
CA ASN A 28 -1.40 -15.54 10.20
C ASN A 28 -2.43 -14.39 10.17
N PHE A 29 -2.42 -13.56 9.13
CA PHE A 29 -3.46 -12.58 8.85
C PHE A 29 -4.50 -13.15 7.88
N THR A 30 -5.77 -12.81 8.12
CA THR A 30 -6.89 -13.18 7.22
C THR A 30 -6.85 -12.45 5.88
N GLY A 31 -6.09 -11.34 5.79
CA GLY A 31 -6.14 -10.43 4.66
C GLY A 31 -7.31 -9.44 4.74
N ILE A 32 -7.39 -8.51 3.80
CA ILE A 32 -8.55 -7.62 3.65
C ILE A 32 -9.51 -8.19 2.59
N PRO A 33 -10.78 -7.76 2.58
CA PRO A 33 -11.69 -8.16 1.51
C PRO A 33 -11.15 -7.71 0.14
N ALA A 34 -11.19 -8.60 -0.85
CA ALA A 34 -10.63 -8.35 -2.19
C ALA A 34 -11.20 -7.09 -2.86
N GLU A 35 -12.47 -6.75 -2.58
CA GLU A 35 -13.12 -5.52 -3.06
C GLU A 35 -12.39 -4.24 -2.59
N TYR A 36 -11.71 -4.27 -1.43
CA TYR A 36 -10.98 -3.12 -0.90
C TYR A 36 -9.54 -3.04 -1.41
N ALA A 37 -8.94 -4.16 -1.83
CA ALA A 37 -7.56 -4.20 -2.29
C ALA A 37 -7.19 -3.11 -3.33
N PRO A 38 -7.93 -2.95 -4.45
CA PRO A 38 -7.57 -1.92 -5.45
C PRO A 38 -7.67 -0.49 -4.89
N HIS A 39 -8.68 -0.22 -4.04
CA HIS A 39 -8.85 1.10 -3.43
C HIS A 39 -7.76 1.40 -2.40
N VAL A 40 -7.33 0.40 -1.64
CA VAL A 40 -6.28 0.54 -0.62
C VAL A 40 -4.92 0.77 -1.28
N LYS A 41 -4.63 0.06 -2.38
CA LYS A 41 -3.41 0.29 -3.17
C LYS A 41 -3.40 1.68 -3.80
N ALA A 42 -4.51 2.10 -4.43
CA ALA A 42 -4.62 3.45 -4.98
C ALA A 42 -4.48 4.53 -3.90
N TYR A 43 -5.04 4.29 -2.71
CA TYR A 43 -4.89 5.21 -1.58
C TYR A 43 -3.43 5.27 -1.12
N ALA A 44 -2.75 4.13 -0.97
CA ALA A 44 -1.34 4.07 -0.59
C ALA A 44 -0.45 4.76 -1.62
N ALA A 45 -0.62 4.50 -2.91
CA ALA A 45 0.12 5.14 -4.00
C ALA A 45 -0.02 6.68 -3.95
N LYS A 46 -1.25 7.16 -3.73
CA LYS A 46 -1.55 8.59 -3.67
C LYS A 46 -1.05 9.27 -2.39
N ASN A 47 -1.16 8.58 -1.23
CA ASN A 47 -0.99 9.19 0.09
C ASN A 47 0.36 8.89 0.76
N TYR A 48 1.12 7.91 0.28
CA TYR A 48 2.40 7.51 0.88
C TYR A 48 3.56 7.72 -0.09
N TYR A 49 4.75 7.88 0.50
CA TYR A 49 5.99 7.97 -0.27
C TYR A 49 6.41 6.59 -0.77
N VAL A 50 7.23 6.58 -1.82
CA VAL A 50 7.83 5.34 -2.32
C VAL A 50 8.61 4.65 -1.21
N ASP A 51 9.39 5.40 -0.41
CA ASP A 51 10.12 4.86 0.75
C ASP A 51 9.24 4.13 1.78
N ASP A 52 8.02 4.61 2.04
CA ASP A 52 7.10 3.93 2.97
C ASP A 52 6.62 2.59 2.39
N ILE A 53 6.36 2.56 1.08
CA ILE A 53 5.92 1.38 0.34
C ILE A 53 7.07 0.36 0.23
N ASP A 54 8.28 0.81 -0.09
CA ASP A 54 9.50 0.00 -0.11
C ASP A 54 9.83 -0.56 1.27
N ARG A 55 9.69 0.26 2.33
CA ARG A 55 9.85 -0.22 3.71
C ARG A 55 8.83 -1.30 4.04
N ALA A 56 7.56 -1.14 3.65
CA ALA A 56 6.55 -2.16 3.87
C ALA A 56 6.90 -3.47 3.17
N PHE A 57 7.44 -3.40 1.95
CA PHE A 57 7.96 -4.55 1.22
C PHE A 57 9.18 -5.19 1.91
N ALA A 58 10.16 -4.38 2.32
CA ALA A 58 11.35 -4.86 3.04
C ALA A 58 11.01 -5.54 4.38
N ASN A 59 9.93 -5.13 5.04
CA ASN A 59 9.43 -5.77 6.26
C ASN A 59 8.53 -7.00 5.99
N GLY A 60 8.32 -7.38 4.73
CA GLY A 60 7.47 -8.51 4.34
C GLY A 60 5.96 -8.25 4.49
N TRP A 61 5.56 -6.99 4.65
CA TRP A 61 4.14 -6.63 4.76
C TRP A 61 3.43 -6.63 3.42
N LEU A 62 4.20 -6.48 2.33
CA LEU A 62 3.77 -6.55 0.94
C LEU A 62 4.47 -7.72 0.23
N THR A 63 3.79 -8.37 -0.72
CA THR A 63 4.47 -9.22 -1.71
C THR A 63 5.07 -8.35 -2.81
N ALA A 64 5.97 -8.95 -3.61
CA ALA A 64 6.54 -8.25 -4.77
C ALA A 64 5.44 -7.76 -5.74
N GLU A 65 4.39 -8.57 -5.95
CA GLU A 65 3.25 -8.19 -6.78
C GLU A 65 2.45 -7.03 -6.18
N GLU A 66 2.16 -7.06 -4.87
CA GLU A 66 1.40 -5.98 -4.19
C GLU A 66 2.19 -4.66 -4.15
N HIS A 67 3.51 -4.77 -3.96
CA HIS A 67 4.44 -3.66 -4.00
C HIS A 67 4.45 -3.01 -5.39
N GLN A 68 4.71 -3.81 -6.43
CA GLN A 68 4.77 -3.33 -7.80
C GLN A 68 3.42 -2.73 -8.25
N ASP A 69 2.30 -3.39 -7.96
CA ASP A 69 0.97 -2.90 -8.30
C ASP A 69 0.64 -1.57 -7.60
N THR A 70 1.13 -1.35 -6.38
CA THR A 70 0.99 -0.06 -5.69
C THR A 70 1.87 1.01 -6.32
N LEU A 71 3.09 0.68 -6.74
CA LEU A 71 4.00 1.61 -7.40
C LEU A 71 3.55 1.98 -8.82
N ASP A 72 2.99 1.04 -9.59
CA ASP A 72 2.42 1.28 -10.93
C ASP A 72 1.23 2.25 -10.89
N LEU A 73 0.51 2.30 -9.78
CA LEU A 73 -0.57 3.26 -9.55
C LEU A 73 -0.07 4.66 -9.16
N LYS A 74 1.22 4.80 -8.85
CA LYS A 74 1.81 6.08 -8.46
C LYS A 74 2.11 6.88 -9.72
N THR A 75 1.49 8.05 -9.83
CA THR A 75 1.72 8.96 -10.96
C THR A 75 2.68 10.07 -10.58
N GLU A 76 3.47 10.56 -11.54
CA GLU A 76 4.34 11.74 -11.35
C GLU A 76 3.57 13.00 -10.94
N SER A 77 2.25 12.99 -11.12
CA SER A 77 1.33 14.07 -10.73
C SER A 77 0.86 13.98 -9.28
N ASP A 78 1.21 12.92 -8.54
CA ASP A 78 0.81 12.80 -7.14
C ASP A 78 1.59 13.78 -6.25
N PRO A 79 0.92 14.49 -5.31
CA PRO A 79 1.56 15.50 -4.46
C PRO A 79 2.67 14.92 -3.55
N GLN A 80 2.69 13.61 -3.36
CA GLN A 80 3.70 12.87 -2.59
C GLN A 80 4.59 12.00 -3.50
N PHE A 81 4.64 12.30 -4.80
CA PHE A 81 5.65 11.73 -5.69
C PHE A 81 7.00 12.38 -5.38
N ARG A 82 7.82 11.66 -4.59
CA ARG A 82 9.26 11.91 -4.55
C ARG A 82 9.91 10.76 -5.33
N PRO A 83 10.66 11.03 -6.41
CA PRO A 83 11.53 9.99 -6.96
C PRO A 83 12.53 9.61 -5.86
N SER A 84 12.75 8.32 -5.66
CA SER A 84 13.70 7.81 -4.66
C SER A 84 15.05 8.49 -4.87
N THR A 85 15.48 9.36 -3.95
CA THR A 85 16.76 10.07 -4.03
C THR A 85 17.95 9.20 -3.60
N LEU A 86 17.80 7.86 -3.62
CA LEU A 86 18.88 6.95 -3.27
C LEU A 86 19.77 6.73 -4.51
N ASN A 87 20.52 7.77 -4.88
CA ASN A 87 21.87 7.73 -5.46
C ASN A 87 22.25 9.12 -6.01
N GLU A 88 22.88 9.95 -5.18
CA GLU A 88 23.97 10.86 -5.56
C GLU A 88 25.06 10.84 -4.48
#